data_AF-A0AAX3LCX3-F1
#
_entry.id   AF-A0AAX3LCX3-F1
#
_cell.length_a   1.000
_cell.length_b   1.000
_cell.length_c   1.000
_cell.angle_alpha   90.00
_cell.angle_beta   90.00
_cell.angle_gamma   90.00
#
_symmetry.space_group_name_H-M   'P 1'
#
loop_
_entity.id
_entity.type
_entity.pdbx_description
1 polymer ?
#
loop_
_entity_poly.entity_id
_entity_poly.type
_entity_poly.pdbx_seq_one_letter_code
_entity_poly.pdbx_strand_id
1 'polypeptide(L)'
;MIAVNSSWRAIPECTHIYAGDLRWWDVNIPALPDGPERWSCNRRAHTRYGVSLFPTDTSGTFNSGQRAILFAHWLGASSIILLGFDCSISNGSHWHGDHTVLDNPTAANVKRWHSEFARVAEQLRGSVNIINSSRQTALNCFRRLPLEAAISEVTC
;
A
#
# COMPACT_ATOMS: atom_id res chain seq x y z
N MET A 1 -8.58 -2.68 8.45
CA MET A 1 -7.17 -2.90 8.02
C MET A 1 -7.14 -3.01 6.51
N ILE A 2 -6.13 -2.42 5.87
CA ILE A 2 -5.96 -2.44 4.42
C ILE A 2 -4.75 -3.30 4.09
N ALA A 3 -4.96 -4.42 3.40
CA ALA A 3 -3.90 -5.22 2.82
C ALA A 3 -3.56 -4.69 1.42
N VAL A 4 -2.29 -4.41 1.16
CA VAL A 4 -1.83 -3.93 -0.15
C VAL A 4 -1.31 -5.09 -0.98
N ASN A 5 -1.79 -5.23 -2.23
CA ASN A 5 -1.43 -6.30 -3.13
C ASN A 5 -1.50 -7.66 -2.41
N SER A 6 -0.47 -8.50 -2.50
CA SER A 6 -0.47 -9.87 -1.99
C SER A 6 -0.43 -9.99 -0.47
N SER A 7 -0.37 -8.87 0.27
CA SER A 7 -0.30 -8.86 1.74
C SER A 7 -1.55 -9.40 2.43
N TRP A 8 -2.66 -9.60 1.70
CA TRP A 8 -3.86 -10.30 2.22
C TRP A 8 -3.53 -11.73 2.70
N ARG A 9 -2.49 -12.35 2.15
CA ARG A 9 -2.02 -13.68 2.56
C ARG A 9 -1.43 -13.68 3.98
N ALA A 10 -0.87 -12.55 4.40
CA ALA A 10 -0.29 -12.39 5.73
C ALA A 10 -1.29 -11.84 6.76
N ILE A 11 -2.41 -11.26 6.30
CA ILE A 11 -3.45 -10.65 7.14
C ILE A 11 -4.82 -11.14 6.66
N PRO A 12 -5.20 -12.40 6.92
CA PRO A 12 -6.48 -12.96 6.49
C PRO A 12 -7.70 -12.15 6.99
N GLU A 13 -7.56 -11.50 8.14
CA GLU A 13 -8.58 -10.67 8.78
C GLU A 13 -8.66 -9.23 8.22
N CYS A 14 -7.94 -8.92 7.13
CA CYS A 14 -8.04 -7.60 6.51
C CYS A 14 -9.48 -7.31 6.05
N THR A 15 -9.92 -6.06 6.20
CA THR A 15 -11.27 -5.66 5.78
C THR A 15 -11.27 -5.09 4.37
N HIS A 16 -10.10 -4.66 3.88
CA HIS A 16 -9.92 -4.10 2.55
C HIS A 16 -8.67 -4.68 1.90
N ILE A 17 -8.76 -4.96 0.60
CA ILE A 17 -7.62 -5.28 -0.26
C ILE A 17 -7.48 -4.15 -1.28
N TYR A 18 -6.31 -3.54 -1.33
CA TYR A 18 -6.00 -2.46 -2.26
C TYR A 18 -4.87 -2.85 -3.22
N ALA A 19 -5.08 -2.64 -4.53
CA ALA A 19 -4.01 -2.70 -5.52
C ALA A 19 -4.28 -1.71 -6.66
N GLY A 20 -3.25 -0.96 -7.06
CA GLY A 20 -3.37 0.05 -8.12
C GLY A 20 -3.02 -0.47 -9.53
N ASP A 21 -2.39 -1.63 -9.63
CA ASP A 21 -1.89 -2.17 -10.90
C ASP A 21 -2.84 -3.23 -11.48
N LEU A 22 -3.13 -3.14 -12.78
CA LEU A 22 -4.10 -4.02 -13.45
C LEU A 22 -3.61 -5.47 -13.52
N ARG A 23 -2.30 -5.69 -13.76
CA ARG A 23 -1.76 -7.04 -13.95
C ARG A 23 -1.83 -7.86 -12.66
N TRP A 24 -1.64 -7.25 -11.49
CA TRP A 24 -1.83 -7.93 -10.22
C TRP A 24 -3.27 -8.39 -10.04
N TRP A 25 -4.28 -7.57 -10.41
CA TRP A 25 -5.68 -8.00 -10.41
C TRP A 25 -5.91 -9.16 -11.38
N ASP A 26 -5.37 -9.09 -12.59
CA ASP A 26 -5.52 -10.14 -13.60
C ASP A 26 -5.02 -11.50 -13.08
N VAL A 27 -3.95 -11.51 -12.29
CA VAL A 27 -3.35 -12.73 -11.74
C VAL A 27 -4.01 -13.19 -10.43
N ASN A 28 -4.32 -12.27 -9.52
CA ASN A 28 -4.66 -12.65 -8.14
C ASN A 28 -6.16 -12.78 -7.89
N ILE A 29 -7.02 -12.15 -8.70
CA ILE A 29 -8.45 -12.12 -8.41
C ILE A 29 -9.11 -13.49 -8.19
N PRO A 30 -8.74 -14.57 -8.92
CA PRO A 30 -9.36 -15.88 -8.70
C PRO A 30 -9.01 -16.51 -7.35
N ALA A 31 -7.94 -16.04 -6.71
CA ALA A 31 -7.43 -16.58 -5.44
C ALA A 31 -7.73 -15.69 -4.23
N LEU A 32 -8.40 -14.54 -4.42
CA LEU A 32 -8.71 -13.64 -3.31
C LEU A 32 -9.80 -14.24 -2.42
N PRO A 33 -9.69 -14.05 -1.09
CA PRO A 33 -10.74 -14.48 -0.18
C PRO A 33 -12.02 -13.67 -0.40
N ASP A 34 -13.14 -14.27 -0.01
CA ASP A 34 -14.39 -13.56 0.18
C ASP A 34 -14.37 -12.78 1.49
N GLY A 35 -15.14 -11.69 1.57
CA GLY A 35 -15.25 -10.85 2.77
C GLY A 35 -14.63 -9.46 2.61
N PRO A 36 -13.32 -9.31 2.35
CA PRO A 36 -12.70 -8.00 2.24
C PRO A 36 -13.21 -7.21 1.04
N GLU A 37 -13.43 -5.91 1.23
CA GLU A 37 -13.71 -5.00 0.12
C GLU A 37 -12.49 -4.87 -0.80
N ARG A 38 -12.71 -4.88 -2.11
CA ARG A 38 -11.64 -4.86 -3.11
C ARG A 38 -11.62 -3.49 -3.78
N TRP A 39 -10.52 -2.75 -3.67
CA TRP A 39 -10.41 -1.36 -4.11
C TRP A 39 -9.21 -1.13 -5.02
N SER A 40 -9.41 -0.34 -6.07
CA SER A 40 -8.34 0.07 -7.00
C SER A 40 -8.51 1.51 -7.47
N CYS A 41 -7.42 2.19 -7.82
CA CYS A 41 -7.48 3.42 -8.62
C CYS A 41 -7.59 3.14 -10.14
N ASN A 42 -7.49 1.88 -10.55
CA ASN A 42 -7.44 1.51 -11.97
C ASN A 42 -8.86 1.28 -12.53
N ARG A 43 -9.31 2.19 -13.41
CA ARG A 43 -10.64 2.10 -14.05
C ARG A 43 -10.84 0.81 -14.86
N ARG A 44 -9.78 0.25 -15.45
CA ARG A 44 -9.87 -1.02 -16.20
C ARG A 44 -10.09 -2.19 -15.24
N ALA A 45 -9.42 -2.20 -14.08
CA ALA A 45 -9.66 -3.20 -13.05
C ALA A 45 -11.11 -3.12 -12.54
N HIS A 46 -11.59 -1.91 -12.23
CA HIS A 46 -12.99 -1.68 -11.85
C HIS A 46 -13.97 -2.25 -12.88
N THR A 47 -13.79 -1.90 -14.15
CA THR A 47 -14.69 -2.33 -15.23
C THR A 47 -14.62 -3.84 -15.48
N ARG A 48 -13.42 -4.43 -15.43
CA ARG A 48 -13.20 -5.85 -15.76
C ARG A 48 -13.62 -6.79 -14.65
N TYR A 49 -13.46 -6.37 -13.39
CA TYR A 49 -13.54 -7.25 -12.23
C TYR A 49 -14.57 -6.83 -11.19
N GLY A 50 -15.23 -5.69 -11.37
CA GLY A 50 -16.20 -5.18 -10.40
C GLY A 50 -15.59 -4.72 -9.07
N VAL A 51 -14.26 -4.53 -8.99
CA VAL A 51 -13.61 -3.97 -7.80
C VAL A 51 -13.99 -2.49 -7.65
N SER A 52 -14.16 -2.01 -6.43
CA SER A 52 -14.51 -0.61 -6.14
C SER A 52 -13.44 0.36 -6.64
N LEU A 53 -13.86 1.52 -7.15
CA LEU A 53 -12.96 2.54 -7.70
C LEU A 53 -12.66 3.62 -6.66
N PHE A 54 -11.39 3.79 -6.31
CA PHE A 54 -10.90 4.95 -5.56
C PHE A 54 -10.62 6.11 -6.55
N PRO A 55 -11.41 7.20 -6.55
CA PRO A 55 -11.24 8.31 -7.48
C PRO A 55 -10.06 9.18 -7.05
N THR A 56 -8.93 9.02 -7.73
CA THR A 56 -7.66 9.69 -7.41
C THR A 56 -6.89 9.99 -8.70
N ASP A 57 -6.01 10.97 -8.68
CA ASP A 57 -5.23 11.37 -9.86
C ASP A 57 -4.21 10.28 -10.25
N THR A 58 -4.43 9.62 -11.39
CA THR A 58 -3.55 8.57 -11.94
C THR A 58 -2.74 9.05 -13.15
N SER A 59 -2.60 10.36 -13.36
CA SER A 59 -1.81 10.92 -14.47
C SER A 59 -0.30 10.67 -14.33
N GLY A 60 0.20 10.60 -13.09
CA GLY A 60 1.59 10.30 -12.77
C GLY A 60 1.86 8.83 -12.46
N THR A 61 3.13 8.47 -12.32
CA THR A 61 3.52 7.16 -11.78
C THR A 61 3.13 7.06 -10.31
N PHE A 62 2.92 5.84 -9.84
CA PHE A 62 2.62 5.57 -8.44
C PHE A 62 3.10 4.17 -8.03
N ASN A 63 3.22 3.98 -6.72
CA ASN A 63 3.35 2.70 -6.06
C ASN A 63 2.01 2.34 -5.38
N SER A 64 1.58 1.08 -5.44
CA SER A 64 0.29 0.66 -4.84
C SER A 64 0.23 0.92 -3.33
N GLY A 65 1.33 0.74 -2.60
CA GLY A 65 1.40 1.07 -1.17
C GLY A 65 1.30 2.57 -0.90
N GLN A 66 2.04 3.39 -1.65
CA GLN A 66 1.92 4.85 -1.60
C GLN A 66 0.49 5.31 -1.88
N ARG A 67 -0.19 4.69 -2.84
CA ARG A 67 -1.58 5.00 -3.16
C ARG A 67 -2.56 4.51 -2.08
N ALA A 68 -2.28 3.38 -1.43
CA ALA A 68 -3.08 2.89 -0.33
C ALA A 68 -3.10 3.85 0.88
N ILE A 69 -2.03 4.64 1.09
CA ILE A 69 -2.02 5.71 2.10
C ILE A 69 -3.05 6.80 1.76
N LEU A 70 -3.08 7.26 0.50
CA LEU A 70 -4.08 8.22 0.04
C LEU A 70 -5.50 7.65 0.11
N PHE A 71 -5.66 6.35 -0.17
CA PHE A 71 -6.93 5.66 -0.04
C PHE A 71 -7.40 5.60 1.42
N ALA A 72 -6.51 5.26 2.36
CA ALA A 72 -6.84 5.26 3.80
C ALA A 72 -7.28 6.65 4.28
N HIS A 73 -6.59 7.72 3.83
CA HIS A 73 -7.01 9.08 4.12
C HIS A 73 -8.39 9.41 3.50
N TRP A 74 -8.65 8.98 2.27
CA TRP A 74 -9.95 9.16 1.61
C TRP A 74 -11.10 8.44 2.33
N LEU A 75 -10.83 7.29 2.96
CA LEU A 75 -11.77 6.61 3.86
C LEU A 75 -11.98 7.36 5.20
N GLY A 76 -11.28 8.46 5.44
CA GLY A 76 -11.43 9.29 6.64
C GLY A 76 -10.43 9.00 7.76
N ALA A 77 -9.35 8.25 7.50
CA ALA A 77 -8.34 7.98 8.51
C ALA A 77 -7.61 9.28 8.94
N SER A 78 -7.63 9.57 10.23
CA SER A 78 -6.82 10.63 10.88
C SER A 78 -5.43 10.13 11.31
N SER A 79 -5.27 8.82 11.50
CA SER A 79 -4.02 8.16 11.82
C SER A 79 -3.83 6.92 10.95
N ILE A 80 -2.60 6.69 10.46
CA ILE A 80 -2.25 5.55 9.60
C ILE A 80 -0.94 4.94 10.11
N ILE A 81 -0.99 3.64 10.45
CA ILE A 81 0.20 2.84 10.76
C ILE A 81 0.58 2.02 9.53
N LEU A 82 1.81 2.18 9.05
CA LEU A 82 2.39 1.44 7.93
C LEU A 82 3.20 0.27 8.46
N LEU A 83 2.97 -0.93 7.90
CA LEU A 83 3.71 -2.14 8.23
C LEU A 83 4.13 -2.89 6.96
N GLY A 84 5.43 -3.17 6.82
CA GLY A 84 6.01 -3.77 5.60
C GLY A 84 6.29 -2.77 4.47
N PHE A 85 6.34 -1.47 4.80
CA PHE A 85 6.65 -0.36 3.90
C PHE A 85 8.15 -0.06 3.93
N ASP A 86 8.92 -1.01 3.41
CA ASP A 86 10.37 -0.99 3.50
C ASP A 86 10.99 -0.11 2.40
N CYS A 87 10.38 -0.10 1.22
CA CYS A 87 10.84 0.60 0.02
C CYS A 87 12.33 0.37 -0.29
N SER A 88 12.76 -0.89 -0.19
CA SER A 88 14.09 -1.39 -0.50
C SER A 88 13.98 -2.78 -1.12
N ILE A 89 15.00 -3.18 -1.88
CA ILE A 89 15.17 -4.54 -2.40
C ILE A 89 16.40 -5.25 -1.80
N SER A 90 17.05 -4.63 -0.80
CA SER A 90 18.30 -5.14 -0.21
C SER A 90 18.16 -6.49 0.49
N ASN A 91 16.95 -6.81 0.97
CA ASN A 91 16.65 -8.05 1.70
C ASN A 91 15.63 -8.91 0.97
N GLY A 92 15.60 -8.82 -0.37
CA GLY A 92 14.60 -9.44 -1.23
C GLY A 92 13.64 -8.42 -1.84
N SER A 93 12.96 -8.81 -2.92
CA SER A 93 12.04 -7.96 -3.68
C SER A 93 10.67 -7.80 -3.01
N HIS A 94 10.18 -8.87 -2.38
CA HIS A 94 8.91 -8.96 -1.69
C HIS A 94 9.01 -9.93 -0.51
N TRP A 95 8.16 -9.76 0.50
CA TRP A 95 8.09 -10.69 1.64
C TRP A 95 7.64 -12.10 1.23
N HIS A 96 6.91 -12.24 0.13
CA HIS A 96 6.44 -13.51 -0.43
C HIS A 96 7.33 -14.05 -1.56
N GLY A 97 8.54 -13.50 -1.73
CA GLY A 97 9.45 -13.84 -2.83
C GLY A 97 9.06 -13.22 -4.18
N ASP A 98 9.89 -13.49 -5.19
CA ASP A 98 9.71 -12.95 -6.54
C ASP A 98 8.43 -13.44 -7.22
N HIS A 99 7.82 -12.54 -7.97
CA HIS A 99 6.78 -12.90 -8.91
C HIS A 99 7.38 -13.66 -10.10
N THR A 100 6.70 -14.73 -10.52
CA THR A 100 7.05 -15.50 -11.72
C THR A 100 6.39 -14.94 -12.99
N VAL A 101 5.22 -14.30 -12.85
CA VAL A 101 4.41 -13.77 -13.97
C VAL A 101 4.33 -12.24 -13.98
N LEU A 102 4.37 -11.62 -12.80
CA LEU A 102 4.34 -10.16 -12.65
C LEU A 102 5.77 -9.60 -12.61
N ASP A 103 5.88 -8.29 -12.81
CA ASP A 103 7.17 -7.61 -12.74
C ASP A 103 7.67 -7.54 -11.29
N ASN A 104 8.99 -7.69 -11.10
CA ASN A 104 9.65 -7.49 -9.82
C ASN A 104 10.31 -6.09 -9.75
N PRO A 105 10.42 -5.49 -8.55
CA PRO A 105 11.05 -4.18 -8.37
C PRO A 105 12.51 -4.15 -8.81
N THR A 106 12.89 -3.08 -9.50
CA THR A 106 14.28 -2.73 -9.80
C THR A 106 14.78 -1.59 -8.90
N ALA A 107 16.08 -1.34 -8.88
CA ALA A 107 16.65 -0.17 -8.19
C ALA A 107 16.07 1.17 -8.71
N ALA A 108 15.75 1.25 -10.00
CA ALA A 108 15.10 2.43 -10.58
C ALA A 108 13.67 2.60 -10.06
N ASN A 109 12.92 1.51 -9.88
CA ASN A 109 11.62 1.54 -9.23
C ASN A 109 11.73 2.07 -7.80
N VAL A 110 12.65 1.50 -7.01
CA VAL A 110 12.88 1.93 -5.63
C VAL A 110 13.20 3.42 -5.55
N LYS A 111 14.15 3.91 -6.36
CA LYS A 111 14.50 5.34 -6.38
C LYS A 111 13.28 6.23 -6.68
N ARG A 112 12.44 5.84 -7.64
CA ARG A 112 11.21 6.58 -7.97
C ARG A 112 10.20 6.55 -6.82
N TRP A 113 10.01 5.39 -6.20
CA TRP A 113 9.06 5.20 -5.11
C TRP A 113 9.40 6.06 -3.89
N HIS A 114 10.68 6.26 -3.57
CA HIS A 114 11.09 7.20 -2.53
C HIS A 114 10.52 8.61 -2.77
N SER A 115 10.61 9.12 -3.99
CA SER A 115 10.04 10.42 -4.36
C SER A 115 8.50 10.41 -4.31
N GLU A 116 7.86 9.32 -4.71
CA GLU A 116 6.40 9.19 -4.67
C GLU A 116 5.87 9.17 -3.22
N PHE A 117 6.54 8.46 -2.31
CA PHE A 117 6.20 8.47 -0.88
C PHE A 117 6.47 9.83 -0.23
N ALA A 118 7.59 10.48 -0.56
CA ALA A 118 7.89 11.83 -0.07
C ALA A 118 6.81 12.86 -0.49
N ARG A 119 6.29 12.74 -1.72
CA ARG A 119 5.18 13.59 -2.19
C ARG A 119 3.90 13.36 -1.40
N VAL A 120 3.58 12.12 -1.04
CA VAL A 120 2.41 11.81 -0.20
C VAL A 120 2.60 12.31 1.23
N ALA A 121 3.79 12.16 1.81
CA ALA A 121 4.10 12.72 3.12
C ALA A 121 3.90 14.24 3.15
N GLU A 122 4.34 14.95 2.11
CA GLU A 122 4.12 16.40 1.99
C GLU A 122 2.63 16.74 1.80
N GLN A 123 1.95 16.04 0.90
CA GLN A 123 0.53 16.28 0.61
C GLN A 123 -0.37 16.10 1.84
N LEU A 124 -0.05 15.14 2.71
CA LEU A 124 -0.85 14.82 3.90
C LEU A 124 -0.31 15.46 5.19
N ARG A 125 0.73 16.30 5.10
CA ARG A 125 1.35 16.94 6.25
C ARG A 125 0.31 17.74 7.05
N GLY A 126 0.23 17.45 8.35
CA GLY A 126 -0.72 18.10 9.27
C GLY A 126 -2.17 17.64 9.14
N SER A 127 -2.53 16.85 8.11
CA SER A 127 -3.89 16.32 7.93
C SER A 127 -4.04 14.91 8.49
N VAL A 128 -2.96 14.11 8.49
CA VAL A 128 -2.96 12.72 8.96
C VAL A 128 -1.67 12.43 9.74
N ASN A 129 -1.78 11.73 10.87
CA ASN A 129 -0.63 11.16 11.58
C ASN A 129 -0.20 9.85 10.91
N ILE A 130 0.89 9.88 10.14
CA ILE A 130 1.42 8.69 9.44
C ILE A 130 2.66 8.18 10.17
N ILE A 131 2.57 6.93 10.64
CA ILE A 131 3.63 6.25 11.40
C ILE A 131 4.10 5.03 10.61
N ASN A 132 5.39 4.91 10.36
CA ASN A 132 5.98 3.70 9.77
C ASN A 132 6.56 2.79 10.85
N SER A 133 5.88 1.66 11.08
CA SER A 133 6.26 0.61 12.02
C SER A 133 6.90 -0.60 11.36
N SER A 134 7.38 -0.45 10.13
CA SER A 134 8.14 -1.50 9.45
C SER A 134 9.48 -1.75 10.15
N ARG A 135 9.81 -3.04 10.35
CA ARG A 135 11.03 -3.49 11.04
C ARG A 135 12.28 -2.85 10.42
N GLN A 136 12.34 -2.84 9.10
CA GLN A 136 13.37 -2.17 8.32
C GLN A 136 12.68 -1.29 7.29
N THR A 137 13.19 -0.08 7.05
CA THR A 137 12.67 0.77 5.99
C THR A 137 13.71 1.76 5.54
N ALA A 138 13.75 2.01 4.24
CA ALA A 138 14.51 3.08 3.62
C ALA A 138 13.70 4.38 3.54
N LEU A 139 12.39 4.35 3.83
CA LEU A 139 11.55 5.55 3.86
C LEU A 139 11.90 6.40 5.08
N ASN A 140 12.35 7.63 4.82
CA ASN A 140 12.68 8.62 5.85
C ASN A 140 11.65 9.75 5.98
N CYS A 141 10.59 9.73 5.15
CA CYS A 141 9.56 10.77 5.10
C CYS A 141 8.42 10.58 6.11
N PHE A 142 8.40 9.47 6.85
CA PHE A 142 7.40 9.18 7.89
C PHE A 142 8.07 8.98 9.24
N ARG A 143 7.42 9.44 10.32
CA ARG A 143 7.87 9.17 11.69
C ARG A 143 7.82 7.66 11.95
N ARG A 144 8.80 7.14 12.70
CA ARG A 144 8.89 5.72 13.02
C ARG A 144 8.57 5.46 14.49
N LEU A 145 7.82 4.40 14.76
CA LEU A 145 7.59 3.83 16.07
C LEU A 145 7.52 2.30 15.97
N PRO A 146 7.93 1.56 17.02
CA PRO A 146 7.54 0.15 17.16
C PRO A 146 6.02 -0.02 17.05
N LEU A 147 5.57 -1.16 16.53
CA LEU A 147 4.16 -1.39 16.23
C LEU A 147 3.27 -1.22 17.48
N GLU A 148 3.70 -1.76 18.61
CA GLU A 148 2.98 -1.71 19.88
C GLU A 148 2.82 -0.26 20.37
N ALA A 149 3.88 0.56 20.23
CA ALA A 149 3.85 1.97 20.59
C ALA A 149 2.94 2.78 19.65
N ALA A 150 2.97 2.48 18.35
CA ALA A 150 2.11 3.12 17.37
C ALA A 150 0.62 2.80 17.62
N ILE A 151 0.30 1.54 17.93
CA ILE A 151 -1.07 1.12 18.27
C ILE A 151 -1.54 1.86 19.51
N SER A 152 -0.74 1.88 20.58
CA SER A 152 -1.06 2.62 21.81
C SER A 152 -1.34 4.10 21.54
N GLU A 153 -0.55 4.74 20.68
CA GLU A 153 -0.72 6.17 20.38
C GLU A 153 -2.02 6.47 19.62
N VAL A 154 -2.46 5.59 18.71
CA VAL A 154 -3.63 5.86 17.86
C VAL A 154 -4.96 5.41 18.47
N THR A 155 -4.94 4.63 19.55
CA THR A 155 -6.15 4.15 20.24
C THR A 155 -6.45 4.88 21.55
N CYS A 156 -5.52 5.72 22.04
CA CYS A 156 -5.74 6.61 23.19
C CYS A 156 -6.36 7.93 22.76
#